data_AF-A0A5E4KPB3-F1
#
_entry.id   AF-A0A5E4KPB3-F1
#
_cell.length_a   1.000
_cell.length_b   1.000
_cell.length_c   1.000
_cell.angle_alpha   90.00
_cell.angle_beta   90.00
_cell.angle_gamma   90.00
#
_symmetry.space_group_name_H-M   'P 1'
#
loop_
_entity.id
_entity.type
_entity.pdbx_description
1 polymer ?
#
loop_
_entity_poly.entity_id
_entity_poly.type
_entity_poly.pdbx_seq_one_letter_code
_entity_poly.pdbx_strand_id
1 'polypeptide(L)' 'MENEIKYIVSAIIAAAFMAAAYYLPAETFLAFFAAGLFLVPTSIFVYMLQKVAKDTEAQ' A
#
# COMPACT_ATOMS: atom_id res chain seq x y z
N MET A 1 6.80 18.48 8.80
CA MET A 1 7.65 17.37 9.29
C MET A 1 7.03 15.99 9.10
N GLU A 2 5.94 15.61 9.76
CA GLU A 2 5.44 14.21 9.71
C GLU A 2 5.01 13.76 8.30
N ASN A 3 4.38 14.66 7.52
CA ASN A 3 4.00 14.37 6.14
C ASN A 3 5.20 14.33 5.19
N GLU A 4 6.23 15.14 5.41
CA GLU A 4 7.45 15.16 4.58
C GLU A 4 8.22 13.85 4.71
N ILE A 5 8.33 13.31 5.93
CA ILE A 5 8.95 11.99 6.16
C ILE A 5 8.19 10.90 5.40
N LYS A 6 6.85 10.92 5.42
CA LYS A 6 6.03 9.96 4.65
C LYS A 6 6.38 10.01 3.16
N TYR A 7 6.45 11.21 2.57
CA TYR A 7 6.78 11.35 1.15
C TYR A 7 8.21 10.91 0.82
N ILE A 8 9.19 11.19 1.68
CA ILE A 8 10.57 10.75 1.49
C ILE A 8 10.65 9.21 1.52
N VAL A 9 10.00 8.59 2.50
CA VAL A 9 9.95 7.12 2.62
C VAL A 9 9.26 6.51 1.39
N SER A 10 8.15 7.08 0.93
CA SER A 10 7.48 6.63 -0.30
C SER A 10 8.37 6.75 -1.54
N ALA A 11 9.13 7.84 -1.67
CA ALA A 11 10.03 8.05 -2.80
C ALA A 11 11.18 7.02 -2.81
N ILE A 12 11.76 6.72 -1.65
CA ILE A 12 12.82 5.71 -1.52
C ILE A 12 12.29 4.32 -1.89
N ILE A 13 11.11 3.95 -1.38
CA ILE A 13 10.48 2.66 -1.69
C ILE A 13 10.20 2.56 -3.19
N ALA A 14 9.66 3.62 -3.81
CA ALA A 14 9.39 3.64 -5.24
C ALA A 14 10.67 3.48 -6.08
N ALA A 15 11.75 4.18 -5.72
CA ALA A 15 13.03 4.08 -6.41
C ALA A 15 13.64 2.66 -6.28
N ALA A 16 13.56 2.05 -5.10
CA ALA A 16 14.01 0.68 -4.87
C ALA A 16 13.21 -0.34 -5.69
N PHE A 17 11.88 -0.18 -5.75
CA PHE A 17 11.02 -1.01 -6.59
C PHE A 17 11.32 -0.84 -8.08
N MET A 18 11.56 0.39 -8.55
CA MET A 18 11.95 0.65 -9.94
C MET A 18 13.29 0.01 -10.30
N ALA A 19 14.29 0.13 -9.42
CA ALA A 19 15.58 -0.53 -9.63
C ALA A 19 15.43 -2.06 -9.64
N ALA A 20 14.69 -2.63 -8.68
CA ALA A 20 14.42 -4.06 -8.64
C ALA A 20 13.69 -4.54 -9.90
N ALA A 21 12.69 -3.80 -10.38
CA ALA A 21 11.96 -4.12 -11.60
C ALA A 21 12.85 -4.12 -12.85
N TYR A 22 13.91 -3.30 -12.87
CA TYR A 22 14.86 -3.27 -13.98
C TYR A 22 15.80 -4.50 -13.99
N TYR A 23 16.30 -4.92 -12.83
CA TYR A 23 17.26 -6.03 -12.73
C TYR A 23 16.61 -7.41 -12.58
N LEU A 24 15.44 -7.48 -11.94
CA LEU A 24 14.71 -8.70 -11.59
C LEU A 24 13.21 -8.55 -11.95
N PRO A 25 12.88 -8.45 -13.24
CA PRO A 25 11.53 -8.09 -13.69
C PRO A 25 10.47 -9.13 -13.32
N ALA A 26 10.80 -10.43 -13.42
CA ALA A 26 9.86 -11.50 -13.14
C ALA A 26 9.55 -11.62 -11.63
N GLU A 27 10.59 -11.56 -10.80
CA GLU A 27 10.50 -11.63 -9.35
C GLU A 27 9.78 -10.41 -8.79
N THR A 28 10.09 -9.22 -9.32
CA THR A 28 9.42 -7.98 -8.89
C THR A 28 7.96 -7.96 -9.31
N PHE A 29 7.62 -8.47 -10.50
CA PHE A 29 6.22 -8.64 -10.93
C PHE A 29 5.45 -9.61 -10.02
N LEU A 30 6.02 -10.78 -9.72
CA LEU A 30 5.39 -11.76 -8.84
C LEU A 30 5.21 -11.22 -7.42
N ALA A 31 6.22 -10.53 -6.88
CA ALA A 31 6.13 -9.90 -5.57
C ALA A 31 5.05 -8.80 -5.53
N PHE A 32 4.96 -7.96 -6.56
CA PHE A 32 3.92 -6.94 -6.67
C PHE A 32 2.52 -7.56 -6.79
N PHE A 33 2.36 -8.58 -7.61
CA PHE A 33 1.09 -9.28 -7.80
C PHE A 33 0.64 -9.98 -6.50
N ALA A 34 1.54 -10.72 -5.85
CA ALA A 34 1.27 -11.37 -4.58
C ALA A 34 0.89 -10.36 -3.49
N ALA A 35 1.66 -9.27 -3.34
CA ALA A 35 1.34 -8.22 -2.39
C ALA A 35 -0.01 -7.53 -2.70
N GLY A 36 -0.30 -7.31 -3.98
CA GLY A 36 -1.57 -6.74 -4.45
C GLY A 36 -2.78 -7.59 -4.06
N LEU A 37 -2.67 -8.92 -4.14
CA LEU A 37 -3.72 -9.85 -3.72
C LEU A 37 -4.08 -9.73 -2.24
N PHE A 38 -3.14 -9.30 -1.38
CA PHE A 38 -3.42 -9.05 0.04
C PHE A 38 -3.85 -7.62 0.32
N LEU A 39 -3.26 -6.63 -0.37
CA LEU A 39 -3.56 -5.21 -0.17
C LEU A 39 -5.00 -4.86 -0.58
N VAL A 40 -5.50 -5.40 -1.70
CA VAL A 40 -6.86 -5.06 -2.16
C VAL A 40 -7.93 -5.51 -1.15
N PRO A 41 -8.00 -6.79 -0.71
CA PRO A 41 -8.96 -7.20 0.31
C PRO A 41 -8.79 -6.46 1.64
N THR A 42 -7.54 -6.21 2.04
CA THR A 42 -7.24 -5.48 3.30
C THR A 42 -7.77 -4.05 3.24
N SER A 43 -7.59 -3.36 2.11
CA SER A 43 -8.09 -1.99 1.93
C SER A 43 -9.63 -1.92 1.99
N ILE A 44 -10.31 -2.92 1.41
CA ILE A 44 -11.78 -3.04 1.49
C ILE A 44 -12.21 -3.27 2.95
N PHE A 45 -11.52 -4.15 3.67
CA PHE A 45 -11.83 -4.44 5.07
C PHE A 45 -11.67 -3.21 5.96
N VAL A 46 -10.55 -2.48 5.82
CA VAL A 46 -10.31 -1.21 6.55
C VAL A 46 -11.39 -0.19 6.22
N TYR A 47 -11.76 -0.04 4.95
CA TYR A 47 -12.85 0.86 4.54
C TYR A 47 -14.19 0.48 5.19
N MET A 48 -14.53 -0.81 5.21
CA MET A 48 -15.76 -1.29 5.85
C MET A 48 -15.76 -1.00 7.36
N LEU A 49 -14.66 -1.24 8.05
CA LEU A 49 -14.53 -0.94 9.48
C LEU A 49 -14.68 0.54 9.77
N GLN A 50 -14.02 1.40 8.97
CA GLN A 50 -14.13 2.85 9.10
C GLN A 50 -15.57 3.33 8.86
N LYS A 51 -16.27 2.73 7.89
CA LYS A 51 -17.67 3.03 7.63
C LYS A 51 -18.56 2.66 8.83
N VAL A 52 -18.42 1.44 9.35
CA VAL A 52 -19.20 0.98 10.52
C VAL A 52 -18.92 1.85 11.75
N ALA A 53 -17.67 2.20 12.02
CA ALA A 53 -17.31 3.06 13.14
C ALA A 53 -17.99 4.44 13.02
N LYS A 54 -17.95 5.04 11.83
CA LYS A 54 -18.59 6.33 11.55
C LYS A 54 -20.12 6.28 11.67
N ASP A 55 -20.74 5.20 11.22
CA ASP A 55 -22.19 5.01 11.35
C ASP A 55 -22.62 4.81 12.81
N THR A 56 -21.74 4.26 13.67
CA THR A 56 -21.99 4.06 15.10
C THR A 56 -21.86 5.35 15.92
N GLU A 57 -20.93 6.25 15.56
CA GLU A 57 -20.78 7.56 16.22
C GLU A 57 -21.89 8.55 15.88
N ALA A 58 -22.65 8.30 14.81
CA ALA A 58 -23.75 9.14 14.35
C ALA A 58 -25.12 8.77 14.97
N GLN A 59 -25.18 7.71 15.78
CA GLN A 59 -26.36 7.28 16.55
C GLN A 59 -26.26 7.70 18.01
#